data_AF-A0A1B9Q532-F1
#
_entry.id   AF-A0A1B9Q532-F1
#
_cell.length_a   1.000
_cell.length_b   1.000
_cell.length_c   1.000
_cell.angle_alpha   90.00
_cell.angle_beta   90.00
_cell.angle_gamma   90.00
#
_symmetry.space_group_name_H-M   'P 1'
#
loop_
_entity.id
_entity.type
_entity.pdbx_description
1 polymer ?
#
loop_
_entity_poly.entity_id
_entity_poly.type
_entity_poly.pdbx_seq_one_letter_code
_entity_poly.pdbx_strand_id
1 'polypeptide(L)'
;MKKTLATVAMLSAISTFSVNALTLSDYVPTDSTLSKSIHLTAEQLVKNRSLDLPDKDVLIIDTSKLVDHDYDVNELKNHDSLLLVGGTESVQKAMLMLFGFSVSGDALLVDNINGPEQIKIKRYAPNMELPDEQKALGLLKMLKTKNQVD
;
A
#
# COMPACT_ATOMS: atom_id res chain seq x y z
N MET A 1 3.04 -39.93 48.51
CA MET A 1 4.37 -39.63 47.92
C MET A 1 4.16 -38.75 46.70
N LYS A 2 4.99 -37.70 46.61
CA LYS A 2 5.08 -36.73 45.51
C LYS A 2 5.47 -37.43 44.21
N LYS A 3 4.95 -36.97 43.07
CA LYS A 3 5.73 -36.65 41.86
C LYS A 3 4.90 -35.74 40.95
N THR A 4 5.26 -34.48 41.01
CA THR A 4 4.96 -33.41 40.06
C THR A 4 5.38 -33.84 38.66
N LEU A 5 4.55 -33.62 37.65
CA LEU A 5 5.03 -33.36 36.30
C LEU A 5 4.15 -32.26 35.70
N ALA A 6 4.68 -31.04 35.76
CA ALA A 6 4.20 -29.92 34.99
C ALA A 6 4.70 -30.12 33.56
N THR A 7 3.80 -30.26 32.60
CA THR A 7 4.13 -30.13 31.19
C THR A 7 3.74 -28.71 30.78
N VAL A 8 4.76 -27.85 30.74
CA VAL A 8 4.72 -26.49 30.21
C VAL A 8 4.84 -26.54 28.68
N ALA A 9 4.08 -25.66 28.05
CA ALA A 9 4.23 -25.10 26.70
C ALA A 9 4.01 -26.04 25.50
N MET A 10 3.04 -25.68 24.66
CA MET A 10 3.31 -24.63 23.68
C MET A 10 2.04 -23.89 23.31
N LEU A 11 2.18 -22.58 23.44
CA LEU A 11 1.31 -21.52 23.01
C LEU A 11 1.08 -21.66 21.49
N SER A 12 0.05 -22.37 21.07
CA SER A 12 -0.51 -22.19 19.72
C SER A 12 -1.37 -20.94 19.71
N ALA A 13 -0.75 -19.80 20.05
CA ALA A 13 -1.08 -18.57 19.38
C ALA A 13 -0.59 -18.77 17.94
N ILE A 14 -1.38 -19.50 17.15
CA ILE A 14 -1.38 -19.28 15.72
C ILE A 14 -1.90 -17.86 15.63
N SER A 15 -0.92 -16.95 15.65
CA SER A 15 -1.02 -15.61 15.15
C SER A 15 -1.93 -15.69 13.95
N THR A 16 -3.19 -15.32 14.16
CA THR A 16 -3.95 -14.62 13.15
C THR A 16 -3.06 -13.44 12.81
N PHE A 17 -2.17 -13.64 11.84
CA PHE A 17 -1.62 -12.55 11.07
C PHE A 17 -2.84 -12.00 10.34
N SER A 18 -3.63 -11.20 11.07
CA SER A 18 -4.42 -10.15 10.48
C SER A 18 -3.40 -9.38 9.70
N VAL A 19 -3.39 -9.65 8.40
CA VAL A 19 -2.63 -8.95 7.41
C VAL A 19 -3.01 -7.50 7.62
N ASN A 20 -2.08 -6.75 8.23
CA ASN A 20 -2.38 -5.41 8.66
C ASN A 20 -2.66 -4.59 7.39
N ALA A 21 -3.94 -4.31 7.13
CA ALA A 21 -4.37 -3.23 6.26
C ALA A 21 -3.89 -1.93 6.90
N LEU A 22 -2.77 -1.47 6.41
CA LEU A 22 -1.93 -0.48 7.03
C LEU A 22 -2.26 0.87 6.39
N THR A 23 -3.01 1.69 7.14
CA THR A 23 -3.32 3.10 6.80
C THR A 23 -2.01 3.90 6.67
N LEU A 24 -2.02 5.12 6.14
CA LEU A 24 -0.80 5.95 6.06
C LEU A 24 -0.02 6.07 7.41
N SER A 25 -0.69 5.81 8.53
CA SER A 25 -0.19 5.80 9.91
C SER A 25 0.55 4.51 10.32
N ASP A 26 0.56 3.52 9.44
CA ASP A 26 0.76 2.12 9.78
C ASP A 26 1.48 1.54 8.56
N TYR A 27 2.80 1.32 8.63
CA TYR A 27 3.65 1.03 7.47
C TYR A 27 4.24 -0.38 7.57
N VAL A 28 4.09 -1.22 6.53
CA VAL A 28 4.75 -2.54 6.52
C VAL A 28 6.19 -2.25 6.14
N PRO A 29 7.20 -2.65 6.92
CA PRO A 29 8.59 -2.53 6.50
C PRO A 29 8.83 -3.30 5.19
N THR A 30 9.15 -2.57 4.14
CA THR A 30 9.51 -3.11 2.82
C THR A 30 11.00 -2.95 2.56
N ASP A 31 11.55 -3.74 1.63
CA ASP A 31 12.90 -3.51 1.11
C ASP A 31 12.92 -2.41 0.04
N SER A 32 11.76 -2.05 -0.51
CA SER A 32 11.58 -1.00 -1.52
C SER A 32 11.99 0.39 -1.01
N THR A 33 12.98 0.99 -1.66
CA THR A 33 13.42 2.37 -1.36
C THR A 33 12.31 3.38 -1.64
N LEU A 34 11.57 3.22 -2.74
CA LEU A 34 10.44 4.07 -3.09
C LEU A 34 9.30 3.99 -2.04
N SER A 35 8.97 2.80 -1.54
CA SER A 35 7.96 2.64 -0.49
C SER A 35 8.38 3.34 0.80
N LYS A 36 9.66 3.24 1.20
CA LYS A 36 10.22 3.99 2.33
C LYS A 36 10.12 5.50 2.10
N SER A 37 10.48 5.99 0.91
CA SER A 37 10.39 7.40 0.56
C SER A 37 8.95 7.90 0.59
N ILE A 38 7.97 7.12 0.15
CA ILE A 38 6.54 7.47 0.25
C ILE A 38 6.14 7.63 1.72
N HIS A 39 6.50 6.68 2.57
CA HIS A 39 6.16 6.74 4.00
C HIS A 39 6.80 7.95 4.69
N LEU A 40 8.11 8.18 4.50
CA LEU A 40 8.81 9.33 5.09
C LEU A 40 8.26 10.67 4.58
N THR A 41 7.97 10.76 3.28
CA THR A 41 7.41 11.98 2.68
C THR A 41 6.00 12.25 3.22
N ALA A 42 5.17 11.21 3.34
CA ALA A 42 3.86 11.28 3.95
C ALA A 42 3.92 11.83 5.39
N GLU A 43 4.77 11.24 6.24
CA GLU A 43 4.96 11.72 7.62
C GLU A 43 5.37 13.19 7.69
N GLN A 44 6.32 13.61 6.85
CA GLN A 44 6.81 14.98 6.81
C GLN A 44 5.71 15.96 6.39
N LEU A 45 4.92 15.61 5.38
CA LEU A 45 3.83 16.46 4.90
C LEU A 45 2.72 16.62 5.94
N VAL A 46 2.39 15.55 6.68
CA VAL A 46 1.45 15.58 7.81
C VAL A 46 2.00 16.45 8.94
N LYS A 47 3.24 16.23 9.37
CA LYS A 47 3.92 17.02 10.43
C LYS A 47 3.94 18.52 10.09
N ASN A 48 4.21 18.85 8.82
CA ASN A 48 4.31 20.23 8.36
C ASN A 48 2.96 20.83 7.91
N ARG A 49 1.83 20.12 8.04
CA ARG A 49 0.50 20.51 7.53
C ARG A 49 0.53 21.00 6.07
N SER A 50 1.51 20.53 5.30
CA SER A 50 1.81 21.03 3.95
C SER A 50 0.97 20.33 2.89
N LEU A 51 0.40 19.19 3.24
CA LEU A 51 -0.55 18.46 2.41
C LEU A 51 -1.66 17.96 3.33
N ASP A 52 -2.88 18.40 3.05
CA ASP A 52 -4.07 17.69 3.51
C ASP A 52 -4.13 16.41 2.67
N LEU A 53 -3.43 15.38 3.15
CA LEU A 53 -3.59 14.03 2.63
C LEU A 53 -4.98 13.61 3.05
N PRO A 54 -5.85 13.20 2.11
CA PRO A 54 -7.15 12.75 2.52
C PRO A 54 -6.98 11.64 3.55
N ASP A 55 -7.69 11.72 4.66
CA ASP A 55 -7.85 10.62 5.64
C ASP A 55 -8.40 9.32 4.99
N LYS A 56 -8.67 9.35 3.68
CA LYS A 56 -9.14 8.23 2.90
C LYS A 56 -8.07 7.14 2.87
N ASP A 57 -8.36 6.02 3.51
CA ASP A 57 -8.22 4.60 3.15
C ASP A 57 -7.34 4.23 1.94
N VAL A 58 -6.19 4.90 1.73
CA VAL A 58 -5.21 4.52 0.71
C VAL A 58 -4.25 3.53 1.33
N LEU A 59 -4.35 2.28 0.89
CA LEU A 59 -3.43 1.24 1.30
C LEU A 59 -2.20 1.21 0.39
N ILE A 60 -1.01 1.32 0.97
CA ILE A 60 0.26 1.20 0.24
C ILE A 60 0.66 -0.28 0.21
N ILE A 61 0.89 -0.81 -0.98
CA ILE A 61 1.20 -2.23 -1.18
C ILE A 61 2.56 -2.36 -1.86
N ASP A 62 3.51 -3.02 -1.20
CA ASP A 62 4.72 -3.51 -1.86
C ASP A 62 4.41 -4.79 -2.63
N THR A 63 4.33 -4.62 -3.93
CA THR A 63 3.95 -5.68 -4.86
C THR A 63 4.96 -6.80 -4.97
N SER A 64 6.20 -6.59 -4.49
CA SER A 64 7.20 -7.66 -4.44
C SER A 64 6.87 -8.75 -3.44
N LYS A 65 6.01 -8.47 -2.45
CA LYS A 65 5.58 -9.40 -1.39
C LYS A 65 4.23 -10.07 -1.67
N LEU A 66 3.49 -9.60 -2.69
CA LEU A 66 2.20 -10.21 -3.09
C LEU A 66 2.33 -11.68 -3.55
N VAL A 67 3.51 -12.06 -4.05
CA VAL A 67 3.78 -13.41 -4.56
C VAL A 67 3.83 -14.46 -3.45
N ASP A 68 4.09 -14.05 -2.22
CA ASP A 68 4.20 -14.93 -1.05
C ASP A 68 2.84 -15.20 -0.39
N HIS A 69 1.74 -14.73 -0.99
CA HIS A 69 0.37 -14.80 -0.47
C HIS A 69 0.14 -14.09 0.87
N ASP A 70 1.02 -13.16 1.22
CA ASP A 70 0.92 -12.32 2.42
C ASP A 70 -0.21 -11.27 2.35
N TYR A 71 -1.14 -11.35 1.38
CA TYR A 71 -2.27 -10.43 1.29
C TYR A 71 -3.54 -11.15 0.87
N ASP A 72 -4.62 -10.98 1.65
CA ASP A 72 -5.96 -11.37 1.23
C ASP A 72 -6.49 -10.36 0.20
N VAL A 73 -6.65 -10.80 -1.04
CA VAL A 73 -7.18 -10.00 -2.15
C VAL A 73 -8.56 -9.41 -1.82
N ASN A 74 -9.36 -10.07 -0.98
CA ASN A 74 -10.67 -9.57 -0.59
C ASN A 74 -10.54 -8.38 0.38
N GLU A 75 -9.53 -8.37 1.23
CA GLU A 75 -9.25 -7.26 2.13
C GLU A 75 -8.80 -6.02 1.35
N LEU A 76 -7.94 -6.21 0.35
CA LEU A 76 -7.47 -5.12 -0.52
C LEU A 76 -8.63 -4.42 -1.25
N LYS A 77 -9.71 -5.13 -1.56
CA LYS A 77 -10.90 -4.58 -2.22
C LYS A 77 -11.79 -3.76 -1.29
N ASN A 78 -11.60 -3.84 0.04
CA ASN A 78 -12.33 -2.99 0.98
C ASN A 78 -11.83 -1.53 0.95
N HIS A 79 -10.64 -1.31 0.41
CA HIS A 79 -10.09 0.04 0.20
C HIS A 79 -10.58 0.61 -1.12
N ASP A 80 -11.03 1.86 -1.10
CA ASP A 80 -11.42 2.57 -2.33
C ASP A 80 -10.20 3.00 -3.17
N SER A 81 -9.03 3.06 -2.55
CA SER A 81 -7.76 3.42 -3.20
C SER A 81 -6.60 2.54 -2.75
N LEU A 82 -5.76 2.12 -3.71
CA LEU A 82 -4.54 1.36 -3.47
C LEU A 82 -3.35 2.04 -4.16
N LEU A 83 -2.26 2.25 -3.43
CA LEU A 83 -0.98 2.68 -4.01
C LEU A 83 -0.06 1.46 -4.14
N LEU A 84 0.05 0.94 -5.36
CA LEU A 84 0.92 -0.19 -5.67
C LEU A 84 2.34 0.31 -5.95
N VAL A 85 3.32 -0.26 -5.28
CA VAL A 85 4.74 0.12 -5.39
C VAL A 85 5.59 -1.14 -5.57
N GLY A 86 6.60 -1.11 -6.42
CA GLY A 86 7.53 -2.23 -6.61
C GLY A 86 8.32 -2.11 -7.91
N GLY A 87 8.79 -3.23 -8.46
CA GLY A 87 9.32 -3.25 -9.83
C GLY A 87 8.19 -3.28 -10.86
N THR A 88 8.48 -2.86 -12.09
CA THR A 88 7.49 -2.89 -13.18
C THR A 88 6.81 -4.25 -13.33
N GLU A 89 7.57 -5.35 -13.24
CA GLU A 89 7.01 -6.70 -13.33
C GLU A 89 6.13 -7.07 -12.13
N SER A 90 6.52 -6.68 -10.91
CA SER A 90 5.74 -7.02 -9.71
C SER A 90 4.42 -6.25 -9.68
N VAL A 91 4.43 -4.97 -10.06
CA VAL A 91 3.23 -4.14 -10.19
C VAL A 91 2.32 -4.67 -11.31
N GLN A 92 2.87 -5.07 -12.45
CA GLN A 92 2.09 -5.66 -13.53
C GLN A 92 1.39 -6.96 -13.10
N LYS A 93 2.08 -7.83 -12.35
CA LYS A 93 1.51 -9.06 -11.78
C LYS A 93 0.43 -8.76 -10.75
N ALA A 94 0.66 -7.80 -9.87
CA ALA A 94 -0.32 -7.34 -8.88
C ALA A 94 -1.61 -6.88 -9.55
N MET A 95 -1.50 -6.04 -10.58
CA MET A 95 -2.65 -5.55 -11.34
C MET A 95 -3.46 -6.69 -11.98
N LEU A 96 -2.77 -7.67 -12.59
CA LEU A 96 -3.42 -8.84 -13.17
C LEU A 96 -4.17 -9.67 -12.12
N MET A 97 -3.54 -9.89 -10.96
CA MET A 97 -4.13 -10.67 -9.86
C MET A 97 -5.35 -9.99 -9.24
N LEU A 98 -5.28 -8.67 -9.04
CA LEU A 98 -6.32 -7.91 -8.33
C LEU A 98 -7.48 -7.50 -9.25
N PHE A 99 -7.17 -7.13 -10.50
CA PHE A 99 -8.12 -6.45 -11.39
C PHE A 99 -8.28 -7.12 -12.77
N GLY A 100 -7.50 -8.17 -13.08
CA GLY A 100 -7.63 -8.92 -14.33
C GLY A 100 -7.04 -8.23 -15.57
N PHE A 101 -6.36 -7.10 -15.40
CA PHE A 101 -5.63 -6.40 -16.46
C PHE A 101 -4.32 -5.85 -15.93
N SER A 102 -3.40 -5.44 -16.81
CA SER A 102 -2.08 -4.96 -16.41
C SER A 102 -1.81 -3.54 -16.92
N VAL A 103 -1.00 -2.80 -16.17
CA VAL A 103 -0.49 -1.49 -16.55
C VAL A 103 1.00 -1.45 -16.23
N SER A 104 1.81 -0.97 -17.18
CA SER A 104 3.25 -0.81 -16.97
C SER A 104 3.56 0.37 -16.06
N GLY A 105 4.41 0.14 -15.07
CA GLY A 105 4.92 1.11 -14.12
C GLY A 105 5.44 0.40 -12.86
N ASP A 106 6.40 1.01 -12.19
CA ASP A 106 6.98 0.59 -10.91
C ASP A 106 6.23 1.21 -9.70
N ALA A 107 5.35 2.19 -9.97
CA ALA A 107 4.34 2.62 -9.02
C ALA A 107 3.08 3.13 -9.73
N LEU A 108 1.91 2.83 -9.17
CA LEU A 108 0.63 3.34 -9.66
C LEU A 108 -0.39 3.46 -8.53
N LEU A 109 -1.32 4.40 -8.70
CA LEU A 109 -2.48 4.56 -7.84
C LEU A 109 -3.69 3.98 -8.56
N VAL A 110 -4.34 3.01 -7.92
CA VAL A 110 -5.68 2.54 -8.26
C VAL A 110 -6.66 3.29 -7.37
N ASP A 111 -7.64 3.98 -7.94
CA ASP A 111 -8.59 4.83 -7.23
C ASP A 111 -10.01 4.53 -7.70
N ASN A 112 -11.01 4.86 -6.88
CA ASN A 112 -12.41 4.59 -7.13
C ASN A 112 -12.67 3.10 -7.40
N ILE A 113 -12.14 2.23 -6.53
CA ILE A 113 -12.35 0.77 -6.62
C ILE A 113 -13.80 0.40 -6.31
N ASN A 114 -14.42 1.08 -5.34
CA ASN A 114 -15.77 0.77 -4.86
C ASN A 114 -16.83 1.80 -5.31
N GLY A 115 -16.42 2.81 -6.07
CA GLY A 115 -17.29 3.89 -6.53
C GLY A 115 -18.16 3.52 -7.76
N PRO A 116 -19.14 4.38 -8.11
CA PRO A 116 -20.07 4.15 -9.22
C PRO A 116 -19.46 4.34 -10.62
N GLU A 117 -18.23 4.86 -10.71
CA GLU A 117 -17.48 5.03 -11.96
C GLU A 117 -16.54 3.84 -12.26
N GLN A 118 -15.88 3.85 -13.42
CA GLN A 118 -14.79 2.90 -13.71
C GLN A 118 -13.58 3.16 -12.79
N ILE A 119 -12.87 2.09 -12.45
CA ILE A 119 -11.58 2.15 -11.73
C ILE A 119 -10.64 3.14 -12.45
N LYS A 120 -10.01 4.03 -11.68
CA LYS A 120 -9.07 5.03 -12.19
C LYS A 120 -7.65 4.60 -11.90
N ILE A 121 -6.82 4.57 -12.94
CA ILE A 121 -5.38 4.30 -12.83
C ILE A 121 -4.60 5.59 -13.03
N LYS A 122 -3.84 6.02 -12.02
CA LYS A 122 -2.98 7.21 -12.08
C LYS A 122 -1.52 6.80 -11.97
N ARG A 123 -0.67 7.38 -12.82
CA ARG A 123 0.78 7.17 -12.84
C ARG A 123 1.48 8.52 -12.80
N TYR A 124 2.50 8.64 -11.96
CA TYR A 124 3.31 9.84 -11.88
C TYR A 124 4.57 9.67 -12.73
N ALA A 125 4.73 10.54 -13.73
CA ALA A 125 5.90 10.60 -14.62
C ALA A 125 6.43 9.22 -15.08
N PRO A 126 5.58 8.34 -15.65
CA PRO A 126 5.93 6.92 -15.88
C PRO A 126 7.06 6.68 -16.90
N ASN A 127 7.46 7.71 -17.65
CA ASN A 127 8.50 7.64 -18.67
C ASN A 127 9.75 8.43 -18.26
N MET A 128 9.88 8.80 -16.98
CA MET A 128 11.00 9.57 -16.46
C MET A 128 11.64 8.83 -15.29
N GLU A 129 12.97 8.79 -15.29
CA GLU A 129 13.75 8.36 -14.13
C GLU A 129 13.86 9.53 -13.16
N LEU A 130 13.22 9.40 -12.00
CA LEU A 130 13.18 10.43 -10.97
C LEU A 130 13.72 9.85 -9.66
N PRO A 131 14.37 10.66 -8.81
CA PRO A 131 14.68 10.26 -7.45
C PRO A 131 13.41 9.83 -6.69
N ASP A 132 13.52 8.80 -5.86
CA ASP A 132 12.40 8.21 -5.12
C ASP A 132 11.61 9.25 -4.30
N GLU A 133 12.29 10.24 -3.73
CA GLU A 133 11.66 11.33 -2.96
C GLU A 133 10.76 12.22 -3.83
N GLN A 134 11.20 12.57 -5.04
CA GLN A 134 10.39 13.37 -5.97
C GLN A 134 9.20 12.58 -6.48
N LYS A 135 9.41 11.28 -6.74
CA LYS A 135 8.37 10.36 -7.16
C LYS A 135 7.34 10.13 -6.06
N ALA A 136 7.78 9.92 -4.82
CA ALA A 136 6.95 9.82 -3.64
C ALA A 136 6.06 11.07 -3.47
N LEU A 137 6.65 12.26 -3.52
CA LEU A 137 5.89 13.51 -3.42
C LEU A 137 4.86 13.64 -4.55
N GLY A 138 5.23 13.29 -5.77
CA GLY A 138 4.33 13.28 -6.93
C GLY A 138 3.15 12.32 -6.75
N LEU A 139 3.42 11.09 -6.33
CA LEU A 139 2.41 10.07 -6.03
C LEU A 139 1.43 10.53 -4.96
N LEU A 140 1.95 11.05 -3.84
CA LEU A 140 1.14 11.56 -2.73
C LEU A 140 0.26 12.76 -3.15
N LYS A 141 0.77 13.65 -4.02
CA LYS A 141 -0.04 14.75 -4.58
C LYS A 141 -1.20 14.27 -5.46
N MET A 142 -1.08 13.11 -6.12
CA MET A 142 -2.17 12.53 -6.91
C MET A 142 -3.29 11.88 -6.08
N LEU A 143 -3.04 11.64 -4.78
CA LEU A 143 -4.06 11.14 -3.84
C LEU A 143 -5.11 12.21 -3.51
N LYS A 144 -4.81 13.49 -3.75
CA LYS A 144 -5.78 14.57 -3.50
C LYS A 144 -7.04 14.39 -4.34
N THR A 145 -8.16 14.11 -3.68
CA THR A 145 -9.48 14.17 -4.30
C THR A 145 -9.94 15.62 -4.46
N LYS A 146 -10.54 15.91 -5.63
CA LYS A 146 -11.36 17.08 -5.96
C LYS A 146 -12.21 17.54 -4.77
N ASN A 147 -11.73 18.50 -3.98
CA ASN A 147 -12.54 19.33 -3.09
C ASN A 147 -11.84 20.66 -2.77
N GLN A 148 -11.00 21.12 -3.70
CA GLN A 148 -10.68 22.55 -3.78
C GLN A 148 -11.21 23.02 -5.13
N VAL A 149 -12.46 23.49 -5.07
CA VAL A 149 -12.95 24.50 -6.01
C VAL A 149 -12.19 25.75 -5.61
N ASP A 150 -11.31 26.22 -6.49
CA ASP A 150 -10.87 27.63 -6.47
C ASP A 150 -12.06 28.54 -6.78
#